data_AF-A0A2W5AB97-F1
#
_entry.id   AF-A0A2W5AB97-F1
#
_cell.length_a   1.000
_cell.length_b   1.000
_cell.length_c   1.000
_cell.angle_alpha   90.00
_cell.angle_beta   90.00
_cell.angle_gamma   90.00
#
_symmetry.space_group_name_H-M   'P 1'
#
loop_
_entity.id
_entity.type
_entity.pdbx_description
1 polymer ?
#
loop_
_entity_poly.entity_id
_entity_poly.type
_entity_poly.pdbx_seq_one_letter_code
_entity_poly.pdbx_strand_id
1 'polypeptide(L)'
;MAEIAAHTVALTGADAAHEEEGPTLLGLGAEGWVYVGLTIFLLIAIFVAKAPKKITSALDARIAEARRELDEAKALRAEAEALLASARKREAASVADAKGIIALAEEEATDLIAKARADAADLIARRTHMAEDKIAAAERAAIAEVRAKAAGAAAAAAAALIAETHDALADKALVDGTISNLARLN
;
A
#
# COMPACT_ATOMS: atom_id res chain seq x y z
N MET A 1 17.79 91.92 26.16
CA MET A 1 16.71 91.41 25.29
C MET A 1 16.46 89.98 25.74
N ALA A 2 15.67 89.78 26.80
CA ALA A 2 14.26 89.34 26.74
C ALA A 2 14.18 87.89 26.19
N GLU A 3 13.66 86.87 26.86
CA GLU A 3 12.83 86.75 28.06
C GLU A 3 12.91 85.27 28.50
N ILE A 4 12.99 84.99 29.80
CA ILE A 4 13.01 83.66 30.39
C ILE A 4 11.62 83.42 30.98
N ALA A 5 10.97 82.30 30.67
CA ALA A 5 9.87 81.78 31.48
C ALA A 5 9.96 80.25 31.57
N ALA A 6 10.40 79.80 32.74
CA ALA A 6 10.45 78.42 33.19
C ALA A 6 9.04 77.91 33.54
N HIS A 7 8.82 76.59 33.40
CA HIS A 7 7.78 75.91 34.16
C HIS A 7 8.32 74.57 34.67
N THR A 8 8.82 74.60 35.91
CA THR A 8 9.12 73.45 36.75
C THR A 8 7.98 73.22 37.74
N VAL A 9 7.72 71.93 37.96
CA VAL A 9 6.98 71.27 39.06
C VAL A 9 6.72 72.13 40.29
N ALA A 10 5.45 72.22 40.69
CA ALA A 10 5.04 72.55 42.05
C ALA A 10 3.92 71.60 42.49
N LEU A 11 4.29 70.72 43.41
CA LEU A 11 3.40 70.05 44.35
C LEU A 11 2.76 71.15 45.21
N THR A 12 1.47 71.45 45.01
CA THR A 12 0.69 72.30 45.91
C THR A 12 -0.52 71.46 46.30
N GLY A 13 -0.59 71.01 47.55
CA GLY A 13 -0.83 71.90 48.66
C GLY A 13 -2.34 71.92 48.86
N ALA A 14 -2.79 71.18 49.87
CA ALA A 14 -4.14 71.27 50.37
C ALA A 14 -4.44 72.74 50.67
N ASP A 15 -5.38 73.32 49.94
CA ASP A 15 -6.25 74.41 50.38
C ASP A 15 -7.17 74.76 49.21
N ALA A 16 -8.38 74.21 49.27
CA ALA A 16 -9.53 74.76 48.55
C ALA A 16 -10.59 75.09 49.60
N ALA A 17 -10.24 75.99 50.51
CA ALA A 17 -11.23 76.78 51.23
C ALA A 17 -11.66 77.91 50.30
N HIS A 18 -12.63 77.62 49.44
CA HIS A 18 -13.44 78.67 48.80
C HIS A 18 -14.65 78.91 49.71
N GLU A 19 -14.50 79.86 50.63
CA GLU A 19 -15.64 80.57 51.20
C GLU A 19 -16.14 81.58 50.16
N GLU A 20 -17.24 81.24 49.50
CA GLU A 20 -18.10 82.19 48.77
C GLU A 20 -19.52 81.94 49.26
N GLU A 21 -20.16 82.96 49.85
CA GLU A 21 -21.51 82.91 50.42
C GLU A 21 -22.57 82.68 49.32
N GLY A 22 -22.74 81.42 48.92
CA GLY A 22 -23.92 80.94 48.21
C GLY A 22 -25.05 80.55 49.19
N PRO A 23 -26.30 80.39 48.73
CA PRO A 23 -27.43 80.03 49.58
C PRO A 23 -27.16 78.69 50.31
N THR A 24 -26.85 78.76 51.61
CA THR A 24 -26.61 77.58 52.45
C THR A 24 -27.94 76.97 52.87
N LEU A 25 -28.10 75.66 52.65
CA LEU A 25 -29.28 74.90 53.08
C LEU A 25 -28.84 73.87 54.13
N LEU A 26 -29.40 73.96 55.34
CA LEU A 26 -29.08 73.09 56.49
C LEU A 26 -27.60 73.10 56.93
N GLY A 27 -26.92 74.25 56.85
CA GLY A 27 -25.53 74.41 57.31
C GLY A 27 -24.46 73.83 56.38
N LEU A 28 -24.85 73.42 55.17
CA LEU A 28 -23.96 72.95 54.11
C LEU A 28 -24.00 73.92 52.92
N GLY A 29 -22.83 74.31 52.43
CA GLY A 29 -22.68 75.08 51.19
C GLY A 29 -22.98 74.24 49.94
N ALA A 30 -22.84 74.84 48.76
CA ALA A 30 -23.11 74.19 47.48
C ALA A 30 -22.24 72.95 47.28
N GLU A 31 -20.96 73.06 47.63
CA GLU A 31 -19.97 71.98 47.64
C GLU A 31 -20.37 70.82 48.57
N GLY A 32 -20.95 71.12 49.74
CA GLY A 32 -21.46 70.09 50.66
C GLY A 32 -22.58 69.26 50.04
N TRP A 33 -23.53 69.90 49.35
CA TRP A 33 -24.61 69.19 48.63
C TRP A 33 -24.11 68.43 47.39
N VAL A 34 -23.05 68.91 46.72
CA VAL A 34 -22.37 68.13 45.65
C VAL A 34 -21.75 66.85 46.20
N TYR A 35 -21.05 66.91 47.35
CA TYR A 35 -20.50 65.70 47.99
C TYR A 35 -21.60 64.74 48.46
N VAL A 36 -22.71 65.25 49.00
CA VAL A 36 -23.87 64.42 49.37
C VAL A 36 -24.46 63.73 48.13
N GLY A 37 -24.65 64.48 47.03
CA GLY A 37 -25.11 63.91 45.75
C GLY A 37 -24.17 62.85 45.18
N LEU A 38 -22.86 63.11 45.19
CA LEU A 38 -21.83 62.15 44.77
C LEU A 38 -21.81 60.90 45.66
N THR A 39 -21.97 61.07 46.97
CA THR A 39 -22.01 59.97 47.93
C THR A 39 -23.25 59.10 47.72
N ILE A 40 -24.43 59.71 47.53
CA ILE A 40 -25.66 58.98 47.21
C ILE A 40 -25.52 58.26 45.86
N PHE A 41 -24.92 58.89 44.84
CA PHE A 41 -24.64 58.26 43.56
C PHE A 41 -23.70 57.05 43.69
N LEU A 42 -22.60 57.18 44.44
CA LEU A 42 -21.66 56.09 44.72
C LEU A 42 -22.34 54.95 45.49
N LEU A 43 -23.16 55.28 46.50
CA LEU A 43 -23.92 54.28 47.25
C LEU A 43 -24.91 53.55 46.33
N ILE A 44 -25.64 54.25 45.48
CA ILE A 44 -26.54 53.60 44.51
C ILE A 44 -25.73 52.76 43.49
N ALA A 45 -24.60 53.26 42.98
CA ALA A 45 -23.77 52.55 42.02
C ALA A 45 -23.14 51.27 42.61
N ILE A 46 -22.75 51.29 43.89
CA ILE A 46 -22.15 50.16 44.58
C ILE A 46 -23.22 49.17 45.07
N PHE A 47 -24.27 49.66 45.75
CA PHE A 47 -25.28 48.80 46.39
C PHE A 47 -26.40 48.35 45.43
N VAL A 48 -26.89 49.23 44.56
CA VAL A 48 -27.99 48.92 43.63
C VAL A 48 -27.45 48.38 42.30
N ALA A 49 -26.54 49.11 41.65
CA ALA A 49 -26.02 48.72 40.34
C ALA A 49 -24.91 47.65 40.41
N LYS A 50 -24.34 47.39 41.60
CA LYS A 50 -23.25 46.44 41.85
C LYS A 50 -22.09 46.60 40.85
N ALA A 51 -21.78 47.85 40.50
CA ALA A 51 -20.79 48.19 39.48
C ALA A 51 -19.44 47.47 39.65
N PRO A 52 -18.81 47.40 40.85
CA PRO A 52 -17.53 46.69 40.99
C PRO A 52 -17.64 45.18 40.75
N LYS A 53 -18.77 44.56 41.10
CA LYS A 53 -19.00 43.12 40.84
C LYS A 53 -19.18 42.83 39.35
N LYS A 54 -19.81 43.73 38.59
CA LYS A 54 -19.97 43.55 37.14
C LYS A 54 -18.63 43.69 36.40
N ILE A 55 -17.79 44.64 36.80
CA ILE A 55 -16.46 44.84 36.19
C ILE A 55 -15.57 43.63 36.47
N THR A 56 -15.49 43.17 37.72
CA THR A 56 -14.72 41.97 38.08
C THR A 56 -15.24 40.72 37.35
N SER A 57 -16.56 40.50 37.32
CA SER A 57 -17.16 39.40 36.57
C SER A 57 -16.87 39.45 35.07
N ALA A 58 -16.80 40.63 34.46
CA ALA A 58 -16.47 40.77 33.05
C ALA A 58 -14.99 40.45 32.77
N LEU A 59 -14.09 40.87 33.66
CA LEU A 59 -12.67 40.50 33.58
C LEU A 59 -12.48 38.99 33.78
N ASP A 60 -13.17 38.39 34.76
CA ASP A 60 -13.14 36.95 35.00
C ASP A 60 -13.66 36.16 33.79
N ALA A 61 -14.75 36.64 33.16
CA ALA A 61 -15.27 36.03 31.94
C ALA A 61 -14.27 36.08 30.78
N ARG A 62 -13.51 37.18 30.62
CA ARG A 62 -12.44 37.28 29.62
C ARG A 62 -11.28 36.35 29.91
N ILE A 63 -10.89 36.21 31.18
CA ILE A 63 -9.85 35.28 31.60
C ILE A 63 -10.30 33.82 31.35
N ALA A 64 -11.56 33.51 31.65
CA ALA A 64 -12.13 32.19 31.40
C ALA A 64 -12.16 31.87 29.90
N GLU A 65 -12.55 32.82 29.06
CA GLU A 65 -12.54 32.66 27.59
C GLU A 65 -11.12 32.43 27.07
N ALA A 66 -10.15 33.27 27.48
CA ALA A 66 -8.75 33.10 27.07
C ALA A 66 -8.15 31.76 27.54
N ARG A 67 -8.51 31.29 28.74
CA ARG A 67 -8.12 29.95 29.21
C ARG A 67 -8.71 28.86 28.33
N ARG A 68 -10.00 28.97 27.99
CA ARG A 68 -10.69 28.02 27.11
C ARG A 68 -10.02 27.96 25.74
N GLU A 69 -9.75 29.11 25.11
CA GLU A 69 -9.04 29.18 23.83
C GLU A 69 -7.63 28.59 23.90
N LEU A 70 -6.88 28.85 24.98
CA LEU A 70 -5.55 28.27 25.19
C LEU A 70 -5.60 26.75 25.38
N ASP A 71 -6.60 26.23 26.09
CA ASP A 71 -6.77 24.80 26.31
C ASP A 71 -7.24 24.10 25.03
N GLU A 72 -8.13 24.71 24.26
CA GLU A 72 -8.52 24.25 22.92
C GLU A 72 -7.32 24.24 21.96
N ALA A 73 -6.49 25.28 21.96
CA ALA A 73 -5.27 25.34 21.15
C ALA A 73 -4.24 24.26 21.54
N LYS A 74 -4.08 23.99 22.85
CA LYS A 74 -3.23 22.90 23.33
C LYS A 74 -3.78 21.54 22.93
N ALA A 75 -5.08 21.33 23.04
CA ALA A 75 -5.74 20.10 22.62
C ALA A 75 -5.55 19.88 21.12
N LEU A 76 -5.80 20.91 20.29
CA LEU A 76 -5.60 20.85 18.84
C LEU A 76 -4.15 20.56 18.47
N ARG A 77 -3.18 21.13 19.20
CA ARG A 77 -1.76 20.81 19.00
C ARG A 77 -1.45 19.37 19.36
N ALA A 78 -1.98 18.86 20.48
CA ALA A 78 -1.78 17.46 20.87
C ALA A 78 -2.38 16.50 19.85
N GLU A 79 -3.56 16.82 19.30
CA GLU A 79 -4.19 16.05 18.22
C GLU A 79 -3.36 16.08 16.94
N ALA A 80 -2.82 17.24 16.56
CA ALA A 80 -1.95 17.37 15.39
C ALA A 80 -0.63 16.59 15.56
N GLU A 81 -0.02 16.63 16.74
CA GLU A 81 1.18 15.87 17.07
C GLU A 81 0.90 14.36 17.05
N ALA A 82 -0.24 13.92 17.60
CA ALA A 82 -0.68 12.53 17.54
C ALA A 82 -0.96 12.08 16.10
N LEU A 83 -1.61 12.91 15.29
CA LEU A 83 -1.86 12.63 13.88
C LEU A 83 -0.55 12.51 13.10
N LEU A 84 0.40 13.43 13.31
CA LEU A 84 1.72 13.39 12.67
C LEU A 84 2.50 12.13 13.07
N ALA A 85 2.48 11.75 14.35
CA ALA A 85 3.11 10.52 14.81
C ALA A 85 2.48 9.29 14.14
N SER A 86 1.14 9.27 14.04
CA SER A 86 0.41 8.18 13.39
C SER A 86 0.70 8.10 11.89
N ALA A 87 0.82 9.25 11.19
CA ALA A 87 1.16 9.34 9.78
C ALA A 87 2.59 8.83 9.52
N ARG A 88 3.57 9.27 10.32
CA ARG A 88 4.96 8.78 10.22
C ARG A 88 5.07 7.28 10.47
N LYS A 89 4.32 6.75 11.45
CA LYS A 89 4.27 5.31 11.72
C LYS A 89 3.68 4.55 10.52
N ARG A 90 2.60 5.06 9.93
CA ARG A 90 1.97 4.47 8.73
C ARG A 90 2.91 4.51 7.54
N GLU A 91 3.59 5.62 7.31
CA GLU A 91 4.58 5.77 6.24
C GLU A 91 5.73 4.76 6.40
N ALA A 92 6.30 4.65 7.60
CA ALA A 92 7.35 3.68 7.89
C ALA A 92 6.88 2.23 7.67
N ALA A 93 5.65 1.90 8.08
CA ALA A 93 5.04 0.60 7.85
C ALA A 93 4.83 0.34 6.34
N SER A 94 4.26 1.29 5.58
CA SER A 94 4.07 1.15 4.14
C SER A 94 5.38 1.00 3.37
N VAL A 95 6.44 1.70 3.78
CA VAL A 95 7.78 1.53 3.19
C VAL A 95 8.35 0.14 3.50
N ALA A 96 8.17 -0.37 4.72
CA ALA A 96 8.58 -1.72 5.08
C ALA A 96 7.80 -2.78 4.31
N ASP A 97 6.49 -2.63 4.19
CA ASP A 97 5.61 -3.52 3.42
C ASP A 97 5.99 -3.52 1.94
N ALA A 98 6.21 -2.33 1.34
CA ALA A 98 6.64 -2.23 -0.06
C ALA A 98 7.98 -2.93 -0.30
N LYS A 99 8.95 -2.78 0.62
CA LYS A 99 10.22 -3.52 0.54
C LYS A 99 10.01 -5.02 0.68
N GLY A 100 9.10 -5.45 1.56
CA GLY A 100 8.73 -6.86 1.72
C GLY A 100 8.11 -7.43 0.45
N ILE A 101 7.21 -6.69 -0.21
CA ILE A 101 6.59 -7.07 -1.49
C ILE A 101 7.65 -7.24 -2.57
N ILE A 102 8.60 -6.30 -2.68
CA ILE A 102 9.67 -6.39 -3.69
C ILE A 102 10.57 -7.60 -3.43
N ALA A 103 11.00 -7.81 -2.18
CA ALA A 103 11.85 -8.95 -1.83
C ALA A 103 11.15 -10.30 -2.11
N LEU A 104 9.86 -10.42 -1.75
CA LEU A 104 9.07 -11.61 -2.04
C LEU A 104 8.91 -11.82 -3.55
N ALA A 105 8.63 -10.76 -4.31
CA ALA A 105 8.49 -10.85 -5.76
C ALA A 105 9.81 -11.26 -6.45
N GLU A 106 10.95 -10.82 -5.93
CA GLU A 106 12.27 -11.25 -6.41
C GLU A 106 12.51 -12.74 -6.13
N GLU A 107 12.20 -13.21 -4.91
CA GLU A 107 12.30 -14.63 -4.54
C GLU A 107 11.38 -15.50 -5.42
N GLU A 108 10.10 -15.14 -5.53
CA GLU A 108 9.13 -15.84 -6.38
C GLU A 108 9.55 -15.84 -7.86
N ALA A 109 10.12 -14.74 -8.36
CA ALA A 109 10.63 -14.69 -9.73
C ALA A 109 11.81 -15.65 -9.95
N THR A 110 12.74 -15.75 -8.99
CA THR A 110 13.86 -16.70 -9.07
C THR A 110 13.38 -18.14 -9.05
N ASP A 111 12.43 -18.47 -8.18
CA ASP A 111 11.82 -19.80 -8.09
C ASP A 111 11.03 -20.16 -9.36
N LEU A 112 10.29 -19.20 -9.90
CA LEU A 112 9.55 -19.39 -11.16
C LEU A 112 10.51 -19.65 -12.32
N ILE A 113 11.62 -18.92 -12.42
CA ILE A 113 12.64 -19.15 -13.44
C ILE A 113 13.28 -20.53 -13.26
N ALA A 114 13.61 -20.93 -12.03
CA ALA A 114 14.17 -22.24 -11.74
C ALA A 114 13.21 -23.37 -12.16
N LYS A 115 11.93 -23.25 -11.79
CA LYS A 115 10.89 -24.20 -12.16
C LYS A 115 10.67 -24.24 -13.68
N ALA A 116 10.57 -23.08 -14.34
CA ALA A 116 10.41 -23.01 -15.78
C ALA A 116 11.59 -23.66 -16.54
N ARG A 117 12.82 -23.51 -16.02
CA ARG A 117 14.00 -24.20 -16.57
C ARG A 117 13.93 -25.71 -16.40
N ALA A 118 13.52 -26.19 -15.23
CA ALA A 118 13.31 -27.62 -14.98
C ALA A 118 12.23 -28.20 -15.91
N ASP A 119 11.06 -27.55 -15.98
CA ASP A 119 9.95 -27.97 -16.83
C ASP A 119 10.33 -27.98 -18.32
N ALA A 120 11.12 -26.98 -18.76
CA ALA A 120 11.64 -26.92 -20.13
C ALA A 120 12.63 -28.06 -20.42
N ALA A 121 13.55 -28.36 -19.49
CA ALA A 121 14.49 -29.47 -19.62
C ALA A 121 13.74 -30.81 -19.73
N ASP A 122 12.74 -31.03 -18.88
CA ASP A 122 11.90 -32.23 -18.91
C ASP A 122 11.09 -32.34 -20.22
N LEU A 123 10.57 -31.23 -20.72
CA LEU A 123 9.85 -31.20 -22.00
C LEU A 123 10.77 -31.57 -23.17
N ILE A 124 12.00 -31.03 -23.17
CA ILE A 124 13.01 -31.36 -24.17
C ILE A 124 13.36 -32.85 -24.08
N ALA A 125 13.65 -33.36 -22.89
CA ALA A 125 13.97 -34.78 -22.69
C ALA A 125 12.86 -35.70 -23.21
N ARG A 126 11.59 -35.41 -22.88
CA ARG A 126 10.44 -36.18 -23.40
C ARG A 126 10.34 -36.10 -24.92
N ARG A 127 10.56 -34.93 -25.52
CA ARG A 127 10.53 -34.77 -26.99
C ARG A 127 11.67 -35.50 -27.68
N THR A 128 12.86 -35.49 -27.09
CA THR A 128 14.00 -36.26 -27.59
C THR A 128 13.68 -37.75 -27.57
N HIS A 129 13.20 -38.28 -26.44
CA HIS A 129 12.81 -39.69 -26.34
C HIS A 129 11.74 -40.07 -27.36
N MET A 130 10.70 -39.24 -27.54
CA MET A 130 9.68 -39.49 -28.57
C MET A 130 10.25 -39.49 -30.00
N ALA A 131 11.25 -38.65 -30.26
CA ALA A 131 11.92 -38.63 -31.57
C ALA A 131 12.78 -39.88 -31.76
N GLU A 132 13.53 -40.29 -30.74
CA GLU A 132 14.34 -41.52 -30.72
C GLU A 132 13.45 -42.76 -30.93
N ASP A 133 12.31 -42.86 -30.24
CA ASP A 133 11.35 -43.94 -30.41
C ASP A 133 10.80 -44.01 -31.85
N LYS A 134 10.50 -42.84 -32.44
CA LYS A 134 10.02 -42.75 -33.82
C LYS A 134 11.10 -43.17 -34.82
N ILE A 135 12.35 -42.78 -34.59
CA ILE A 135 13.49 -43.20 -35.41
C ILE A 135 13.66 -44.71 -35.30
N ALA A 136 13.69 -45.28 -34.10
CA ALA A 136 13.81 -46.72 -33.89
C ALA A 136 12.65 -47.52 -34.50
N ALA A 137 11.42 -46.98 -34.45
CA ALA A 137 10.27 -47.58 -35.14
C ALA A 137 10.45 -47.54 -36.67
N ALA A 138 10.88 -46.40 -37.22
CA ALA A 138 11.13 -46.23 -38.66
C ALA A 138 12.27 -47.13 -39.15
N GLU A 139 13.36 -47.27 -38.38
CA GLU A 139 14.47 -48.17 -38.70
C GLU A 139 14.03 -49.63 -38.76
N ARG A 140 13.24 -50.09 -37.77
CA ARG A 140 12.67 -51.45 -37.79
C ARG A 140 11.78 -51.67 -39.01
N ALA A 141 10.94 -50.70 -39.36
CA ALA A 141 10.09 -50.76 -40.53
C ALA A 141 10.91 -50.81 -41.84
N ALA A 142 11.94 -49.98 -41.96
CA ALA A 142 12.82 -49.96 -43.13
C ALA A 142 13.59 -51.29 -43.31
N ILE A 143 14.11 -51.86 -42.21
CA ILE A 143 14.77 -53.18 -42.25
C ILE A 143 13.77 -54.27 -42.68
N ALA A 144 12.55 -54.25 -42.15
CA ALA A 144 11.51 -55.20 -42.54
C ALA A 144 11.15 -55.06 -44.03
N GLU A 145 11.05 -53.83 -44.54
CA GLU A 145 10.78 -53.56 -45.96
C GLU A 145 11.91 -54.08 -46.86
N VAL A 146 13.17 -53.82 -46.52
CA VAL A 146 14.34 -54.32 -47.27
C VAL A 146 14.35 -55.85 -47.28
N ARG A 147 14.10 -56.49 -46.13
CA ARG A 147 14.02 -57.96 -46.04
C ARG A 147 12.88 -58.52 -46.89
N ALA A 148 11.70 -57.88 -46.87
CA ALA A 148 10.56 -58.29 -47.68
C ALA A 148 10.86 -58.15 -49.19
N LYS A 149 11.48 -57.04 -49.62
CA LYS A 149 11.92 -56.85 -51.01
C LYS A 149 12.96 -57.88 -51.43
N ALA A 150 13.96 -58.15 -50.59
CA ALA A 150 14.98 -59.15 -50.86
C ALA A 150 14.39 -60.58 -50.94
N ALA A 151 13.51 -60.95 -50.02
CA ALA A 151 12.82 -62.23 -50.04
C ALA A 151 11.91 -62.37 -51.28
N GLY A 152 11.19 -61.31 -51.65
CA GLY A 152 10.38 -61.28 -52.87
C GLY A 152 11.23 -61.43 -54.15
N ALA A 153 12.36 -60.72 -54.24
CA ALA A 153 13.28 -60.85 -55.36
C ALA A 153 13.91 -62.24 -55.44
N ALA A 154 14.32 -62.82 -54.31
CA ALA A 154 14.86 -64.18 -54.25
C ALA A 154 13.81 -65.23 -54.64
N ALA A 155 12.57 -65.10 -54.15
CA ALA A 155 11.47 -65.99 -54.52
C ALA A 155 11.13 -65.89 -56.01
N ALA A 156 11.11 -64.68 -56.58
CA ALA A 156 10.88 -64.47 -58.01
C ALA A 156 12.01 -65.08 -58.86
N ALA A 157 13.27 -64.88 -58.45
CA ALA A 157 14.42 -65.49 -59.14
C ALA A 157 14.41 -67.02 -59.04
N ALA A 158 14.07 -67.57 -57.87
CA ALA A 158 13.92 -69.01 -57.69
C ALA A 158 12.78 -69.57 -58.55
N ALA A 159 11.64 -68.89 -58.62
CA ALA A 159 10.52 -69.29 -59.49
C ALA A 159 10.91 -69.28 -60.98
N ALA A 160 11.67 -68.28 -61.42
CA ALA A 160 12.17 -68.21 -62.80
C ALA A 160 13.17 -69.34 -63.11
N LEU A 161 14.13 -69.59 -62.21
CA LEU A 161 15.10 -70.70 -62.35
C LEU A 161 14.41 -72.06 -62.37
N ILE A 162 13.42 -72.28 -61.49
CA ILE A 162 12.61 -73.50 -61.51
C ILE A 162 11.92 -73.61 -62.87
N ALA A 163 11.22 -72.57 -63.34
CA ALA A 163 10.53 -72.62 -64.64
C ALA A 163 11.46 -72.93 -65.83
N GLU A 164 12.72 -72.48 -65.78
CA GLU A 164 13.72 -72.74 -66.83
C GLU A 164 14.35 -74.14 -66.74
N THR A 165 14.53 -74.68 -65.53
CA THR A 165 15.23 -75.95 -65.29
C THR A 165 14.30 -77.14 -65.05
N HIS A 166 12.98 -76.91 -64.93
CA HIS A 166 12.00 -77.95 -64.64
C HIS A 166 11.72 -78.79 -65.88
N ASP A 167 12.18 -80.05 -65.84
CA ASP A 167 11.96 -81.04 -66.88
C ASP A 167 10.99 -82.16 -66.41
N ALA A 168 10.58 -83.01 -67.34
CA ALA A 168 9.65 -84.12 -67.04
C ALA A 168 10.24 -85.17 -66.07
N LEU A 169 11.57 -85.23 -65.90
CA LEU A 169 12.23 -86.14 -64.96
C LEU A 169 12.15 -85.59 -63.53
N ALA A 170 12.38 -84.29 -63.34
CA ALA A 170 12.21 -83.61 -62.06
C ALA A 170 10.76 -83.67 -61.57
N ASP A 171 9.79 -83.49 -62.47
CA ASP A 171 8.37 -83.55 -62.15
C ASP A 171 7.94 -84.93 -61.64
N LYS A 172 8.39 -86.00 -62.33
CA LYS A 172 8.14 -87.38 -61.90
C LYS A 172 8.73 -87.67 -60.52
N ALA A 173 9.95 -87.23 -60.25
CA ALA A 173 10.60 -87.43 -58.95
C ALA A 173 9.85 -86.71 -57.80
N LEU A 174 9.31 -85.52 -58.04
CA LEU A 174 8.47 -84.80 -57.06
C LEU A 174 7.14 -85.51 -56.80
N VAL A 175 6.50 -86.04 -57.84
CA VAL A 175 5.26 -86.83 -57.72
C VAL A 175 5.51 -88.12 -56.93
N ASP A 176 6.55 -88.88 -57.26
CA ASP A 176 6.90 -90.11 -56.54
C ASP A 176 7.27 -89.82 -55.07
N GLY A 177 7.97 -88.71 -54.82
CA GLY A 177 8.32 -88.25 -53.47
C GLY A 177 7.10 -87.80 -52.63
N THR A 178 6.15 -87.06 -53.23
CA THR A 178 4.91 -86.64 -52.55
C THR A 178 4.00 -87.83 -52.26
N ILE A 179 3.85 -88.77 -53.21
CA ILE A 179 3.13 -90.04 -53.00
C ILE A 179 3.76 -90.83 -51.85
N SER A 180 5.09 -90.94 -51.83
CA SER A 180 5.83 -91.65 -50.77
C SER A 180 5.71 -90.97 -49.40
N ASN A 181 5.61 -89.64 -49.35
CA ASN A 181 5.48 -88.88 -48.10
C ASN A 181 4.05 -88.96 -47.53
N LEU A 182 3.04 -88.91 -48.40
CA LEU A 182 1.65 -89.16 -48.01
C LEU A 182 1.44 -90.61 -47.52
N ALA A 183 2.09 -91.58 -48.18
CA ALA A 183 2.09 -92.97 -47.75
C ALA A 183 2.84 -93.23 -46.42
N ARG A 184 3.66 -92.28 -45.96
CA ARG A 184 4.41 -92.34 -44.68
C ARG A 184 3.67 -91.66 -43.52
N LEU A 185 2.77 -90.72 -43.83
CA LEU A 185 1.97 -90.00 -42.84
C LEU A 185 0.68 -90.73 -42.44
N ASN A 186 0.32 -91.79 -43.19
CA ASN A 186 -0.66 -92.81 -42.81
C ASN A 186 0.05 -94.06 -42.27
#